data_AF-A0A969BA35-F1
#
_entry.id   AF-A0A969BA35-F1
#
_cell.length_a   1.000
_cell.length_b   1.000
_cell.length_c   1.000
_cell.angle_alpha   90.00
_cell.angle_beta   90.00
_cell.angle_gamma   90.00
#
_symmetry.space_group_name_H-M   'P 1'
#
loop_
_entity.id
_entity.type
_entity.pdbx_description
1 polymer ?
#
loop_
_entity_poly.entity_id
_entity_poly.type
_entity_poly.pdbx_seq_one_letter_code
_entity_poly.pdbx_strand_id
1 'polypeptide(L)'
;MRFSYNFFEVEGTYAVPAKGKILISEPFLNDSYFKRSIVLLTEHSEDGAVGFVLNKPVSLKVNEIVRDFPYCSAPVSIGGPVSTNTVYYIHTLGDLIPESLPVTNKIFGEATSMR
;
A
#
# COMPACT_ATOMS: atom_id res chain seq x y z
N MET A 1 6.59 18.79 -33.25
CA MET A 1 5.12 18.66 -33.08
C MET A 1 4.81 19.11 -31.66
N ARG A 2 4.17 20.27 -31.49
CA ARG A 2 3.89 20.86 -30.17
C ARG A 2 2.46 20.45 -29.82
N PHE A 3 2.28 19.46 -28.95
CA PHE A 3 0.94 19.09 -28.49
C PHE A 3 0.40 20.25 -27.64
N SER A 4 -0.82 20.70 -27.93
CA SER A 4 -1.49 21.82 -27.23
C SER A 4 -2.04 21.44 -25.86
N TYR A 5 -1.92 20.17 -25.47
CA TYR A 5 -2.36 19.63 -24.20
C TYR A 5 -1.17 18.99 -23.48
N ASN A 6 -0.93 19.40 -22.24
CA ASN A 6 0.06 18.80 -21.37
C ASN A 6 -0.59 17.62 -20.61
N PHE A 7 -0.54 16.43 -21.20
CA PHE A 7 -1.07 15.20 -20.58
C PHE A 7 -0.40 14.82 -19.24
N PHE A 8 0.69 15.51 -18.87
CA PHE A 8 1.45 15.25 -17.65
C PHE A 8 1.12 16.24 -16.53
N GLU A 9 0.43 17.34 -16.82
CA GLU A 9 -0.19 18.17 -15.80
C GLU A 9 -1.50 17.53 -15.37
N VAL A 10 -1.56 17.10 -14.11
CA VAL A 10 -2.80 16.63 -13.51
C VAL A 10 -3.64 17.86 -13.17
N GLU A 11 -4.58 18.20 -14.03
CA GLU A 11 -5.61 19.21 -13.74
C GLU A 11 -6.65 18.62 -12.77
N GLY A 12 -6.59 19.02 -11.51
CA GLY A 12 -7.53 18.59 -10.48
C GLY A 12 -7.16 19.10 -9.09
N THR A 13 -8.12 19.08 -8.17
CA THR A 13 -7.87 19.40 -6.76
C THR A 13 -7.08 18.25 -6.14
N TYR A 14 -5.80 18.48 -5.83
CA TYR A 14 -5.03 17.55 -5.00
C TYR A 14 -5.74 17.42 -3.66
N ALA A 15 -6.23 16.21 -3.37
CA ALA A 15 -6.78 15.92 -2.06
C ALA A 15 -5.67 15.99 -1.02
N VAL A 16 -5.96 16.58 0.13
CA VAL A 16 -5.01 16.57 1.26
C VAL A 16 -4.75 15.11 1.66
N PRO A 17 -3.48 14.70 1.81
CA PRO A 17 -3.14 13.37 2.30
C PRO A 17 -3.84 13.08 3.63
N ALA A 18 -4.42 11.89 3.74
CA ALA A 18 -5.12 11.44 4.93
C ALA A 18 -5.19 9.91 4.96
N LYS A 19 -5.43 9.35 6.14
CA LYS A 19 -5.71 7.93 6.31
C LYS A 19 -6.85 7.49 5.38
N GLY A 20 -6.66 6.36 4.69
CA GLY A 20 -7.58 5.82 3.71
C GLY A 20 -7.48 6.43 2.31
N LYS A 21 -6.61 7.43 2.09
CA LYS A 21 -6.36 8.00 0.76
C LYS A 21 -5.28 7.21 0.02
N ILE A 22 -5.33 7.33 -1.31
CA ILE A 22 -4.34 6.75 -2.22
C ILE A 22 -3.43 7.86 -2.73
N LEU A 23 -2.12 7.61 -2.68
CA LEU A 23 -1.12 8.39 -3.38
C LEU A 23 -0.81 7.68 -4.71
N ILE A 24 -0.77 8.45 -5.78
CA ILE A 24 -0.45 7.96 -7.12
C ILE A 24 0.86 8.63 -7.52
N SER A 25 1.88 7.83 -7.85
CA SER A 25 3.15 8.38 -8.31
C SER A 25 2.97 9.16 -9.60
N GLU A 26 3.69 10.26 -9.74
CA GLU A 26 3.78 10.96 -11.02
C GLU A 26 4.31 10.04 -12.13
N PRO A 27 3.87 10.22 -13.40
CA PRO A 27 4.27 9.35 -14.51
C PRO A 27 5.79 9.23 -14.69
N PHE A 28 6.52 10.30 -14.39
CA PHE A 28 7.96 10.40 -14.58
C PHE A 28 8.75 10.52 -13.28
N LEU A 29 8.15 10.13 -12.15
CA LEU A 29 8.85 10.10 -10.87
C LEU A 29 10.14 9.28 -11.01
N ASN A 30 11.28 9.95 -10.87
CA ASN A 30 12.60 9.35 -11.02
C ASN A 30 13.08 8.76 -9.68
N ASP A 31 12.30 7.81 -9.16
CA ASP A 31 12.56 7.12 -7.89
C ASP A 31 12.49 5.61 -8.10
N SER A 32 13.46 4.85 -7.61
CA SER A 32 13.53 3.40 -7.81
C SER A 32 12.42 2.64 -7.07
N TYR A 33 11.94 3.16 -5.94
CA TYR A 33 10.96 2.50 -5.07
C TYR A 33 9.53 2.90 -5.37
N PHE A 34 9.26 4.15 -5.74
CA PHE A 34 7.92 4.69 -5.89
C PHE A 34 7.54 5.01 -7.34
N LYS A 35 8.45 4.85 -8.32
CA LYS A 35 8.07 4.94 -9.74
C LYS A 35 6.93 3.98 -10.06
N ARG A 36 5.87 4.50 -10.71
CA ARG A 36 4.65 3.80 -11.09
C ARG A 36 3.95 3.10 -9.90
N SER A 37 4.02 3.69 -8.71
CA SER A 37 3.41 3.13 -7.51
C SER A 37 2.03 3.71 -7.21
N ILE A 38 1.19 2.88 -6.60
CA ILE A 38 -0.06 3.24 -5.95
C ILE A 38 0.13 2.92 -4.47
N VAL A 39 0.08 3.92 -3.61
CA VAL A 39 0.31 3.77 -2.17
C VAL A 39 -0.98 4.04 -1.40
N LEU A 40 -1.41 3.11 -0.56
CA LEU A 40 -2.50 3.35 0.39
C LEU A 40 -1.94 3.87 1.70
N LEU A 41 -2.46 5.02 2.18
CA LEU A 41 -2.16 5.53 3.52
C LEU A 41 -3.03 4.81 4.54
N THR A 42 -2.43 4.02 5.42
CA THR A 42 -3.11 3.32 6.51
C THR A 42 -3.12 4.13 7.80
N GLU A 43 -2.14 5.02 7.97
CA GLU A 43 -2.07 5.99 9.05
C GLU A 43 -1.60 7.34 8.50
N HIS A 44 -2.13 8.42 9.07
CA HIS A 44 -1.70 9.78 8.76
C HIS A 44 -2.08 10.68 9.93
N SER A 45 -1.08 11.28 10.56
CA SER A 45 -1.20 12.18 11.71
C SER A 45 -0.13 13.28 11.62
N GLU A 46 -0.07 14.16 12.62
CA GLU A 46 0.98 15.18 12.71
C GLU A 46 2.38 14.56 12.91
N ASP A 47 2.45 13.36 13.51
CA ASP A 47 3.70 12.64 13.74
C ASP A 47 4.23 11.93 12.48
N GLY A 48 3.43 11.85 11.43
CA GLY A 48 3.79 11.23 10.16
C GLY A 48 2.70 10.34 9.58
N ALA A 49 3.09 9.54 8.59
CA ALA A 49 2.19 8.67 7.84
C ALA A 49 2.79 7.29 7.59
N VAL A 50 1.92 6.28 7.58
CA VAL A 50 2.26 4.91 7.19
C VAL A 50 1.46 4.59 5.94
N GLY A 51 2.12 4.01 4.93
CA GLY A 51 1.45 3.56 3.74
C GLY A 51 2.15 2.42 3.03
N PHE A 52 1.39 1.71 2.21
CA PHE A 52 1.83 0.50 1.54
C PHE A 52 1.62 0.58 0.03
N VAL A 53 2.66 0.21 -0.73
CA VAL A 53 2.60 0.06 -2.18
C VAL A 53 1.73 -1.15 -2.53
N LEU A 54 0.66 -0.92 -3.30
CA LEU A 54 -0.34 -1.94 -3.64
C LEU A 54 -0.05 -2.68 -4.96
N ASN A 55 0.73 -2.09 -5.85
CA ASN A 55 0.83 -2.52 -7.25
C ASN A 55 2.24 -2.99 -7.65
N LYS A 56 3.01 -3.52 -6.69
CA LYS A 56 4.34 -4.10 -6.90
C LYS A 56 4.42 -5.53 -6.34
N PRO A 57 3.70 -6.49 -6.94
CA PRO A 57 3.73 -7.87 -6.50
C PRO A 57 5.10 -8.50 -6.77
N VAL A 58 5.45 -9.47 -5.96
CA VAL A 58 6.64 -10.32 -6.10
C VAL A 58 6.21 -11.77 -6.26
N SER A 59 7.07 -12.56 -6.91
CA SER A 59 6.85 -14.00 -7.10
C SER A 59 7.20 -14.81 -5.85
N LEU A 60 6.60 -14.46 -4.71
CA LEU A 60 6.73 -15.15 -3.43
C LEU A 60 5.35 -15.53 -2.92
N LYS A 61 5.26 -16.67 -2.23
CA LYS A 61 4.04 -17.07 -1.50
C LYS A 61 4.15 -16.65 -0.04
N VAL A 62 3.01 -16.36 0.60
CA VAL A 62 3.00 -16.03 2.04
C VAL A 62 3.62 -17.15 2.88
N ASN A 63 3.35 -18.41 2.52
CA ASN A 63 3.88 -19.59 3.21
C ASN A 63 5.42 -19.75 3.08
N GLU A 64 6.04 -19.07 2.12
CA GLU A 64 7.50 -19.04 1.97
C GLU A 64 8.14 -18.00 2.92
N ILE A 65 7.32 -17.09 3.47
CA ILE A 65 7.73 -15.96 4.31
C ILE A 65 7.38 -16.20 5.77
N VAL A 66 6.16 -16.69 6.03
CA VAL A 66 5.64 -16.97 7.37
C VAL A 66 5.45 -18.47 7.50
N ARG A 67 6.23 -19.10 8.39
CA ARG A 67 6.09 -20.53 8.70
C ARG A 67 4.72 -20.80 9.32
N ASP A 68 4.16 -21.97 9.01
CA ASP A 68 2.87 -22.43 9.52
C ASP A 68 1.66 -21.53 9.19
N PHE A 69 1.83 -20.56 8.26
CA PHE A 69 0.69 -19.81 7.75
C PHE A 69 -0.22 -20.73 6.93
N PRO A 70 -1.55 -20.62 7.00
CA PRO A 70 -2.46 -21.36 6.14
C PRO A 70 -2.15 -21.13 4.66
N TYR A 71 -2.46 -22.09 3.79
CA TYR A 71 -2.31 -21.87 2.35
C TYR A 71 -3.17 -20.67 1.91
N CYS A 72 -2.53 -19.71 1.24
CA CYS A 72 -3.20 -18.52 0.76
C CYS A 72 -2.70 -18.19 -0.66
N SER A 73 -3.64 -17.95 -1.58
CA SER A 73 -3.33 -17.53 -2.95
C SER A 73 -3.21 -16.02 -3.10
N ALA A 74 -3.22 -15.25 -2.00
CA ALA A 74 -3.11 -13.81 -2.05
C ALA A 74 -1.73 -13.38 -2.58
N PRO A 75 -1.67 -12.33 -3.42
CA PRO A 75 -0.40 -11.81 -3.91
C PRO A 75 0.42 -11.21 -2.77
N VAL A 76 1.71 -11.48 -2.75
CA VAL A 76 2.67 -10.79 -1.88
C VAL A 76 3.27 -9.62 -2.64
N SER A 77 3.40 -8.47 -1.99
CA SER A 77 4.02 -7.26 -2.55
C SER A 77 5.07 -6.70 -1.60
N ILE A 78 6.05 -5.97 -2.14
CA ILE A 78 6.95 -5.15 -1.32
C ILE A 78 6.19 -3.87 -0.95
N GLY A 79 5.77 -3.78 0.32
CA GLY A 79 4.94 -2.66 0.81
C GLY A 79 5.65 -1.31 0.86
N GLY A 80 6.98 -1.27 0.90
CA GLY A 80 7.76 -0.06 0.93
C GLY A 80 9.24 -0.33 1.25
N PRO A 81 10.09 0.71 1.28
CA PRO A 81 11.53 0.56 1.54
C PRO A 81 11.86 0.28 3.02
N VAL A 82 10.88 0.30 3.92
CA VAL A 82 11.07 0.22 5.38
C VAL A 82 10.40 -1.01 5.98
N SER A 83 10.93 -1.49 7.11
CA SER A 83 10.38 -2.61 7.91
C SER A 83 10.13 -3.90 7.13
N THR A 84 11.15 -4.38 6.40
CA THR A 84 11.05 -5.59 5.55
C THR A 84 10.87 -6.91 6.30
N ASN A 85 10.96 -6.91 7.64
CA ASN A 85 10.83 -8.10 8.49
C ASN A 85 9.42 -8.28 9.10
N THR A 86 8.45 -7.51 8.62
CA THR A 86 7.05 -7.56 9.08
C THR A 86 6.15 -7.81 7.88
N VAL A 87 5.20 -8.73 8.02
CA VAL A 87 4.14 -8.92 7.02
C VAL A 87 2.93 -8.10 7.44
N TYR A 88 2.47 -7.26 6.52
CA TYR A 88 1.23 -6.51 6.66
C TYR A 88 0.16 -7.13 5.78
N TYR A 89 -1.05 -7.23 6.32
CA TYR A 89 -2.24 -7.68 5.62
C TYR A 89 -3.17 -6.48 5.43
N ILE A 90 -3.79 -6.42 4.26
CA ILE A 90 -4.85 -5.45 3.95
C ILE A 90 -6.03 -6.28 3.44
N HIS A 91 -7.17 -6.15 4.09
CA HIS A 91 -8.33 -7.00 3.81
C HIS A 91 -9.65 -6.27 4.08
N THR A 92 -10.76 -6.96 3.83
CA THR A 92 -12.13 -6.41 3.92
C THR A 92 -13.01 -7.15 4.93
N LEU A 93 -12.39 -7.97 5.79
CA LEU A 93 -13.11 -8.91 6.67
C LEU A 93 -13.54 -8.29 8.01
N GLY A 94 -13.06 -7.07 8.35
CA GLY A 94 -13.48 -6.31 9.54
C GLY A 94 -13.65 -7.18 10.79
N ASP A 95 -14.84 -7.13 11.39
CA ASP A 95 -15.20 -7.84 12.63
C ASP A 95 -15.01 -9.37 12.60
N LEU A 96 -14.84 -9.99 11.42
CA LEU A 96 -14.51 -11.43 11.33
C LEU A 96 -13.09 -11.73 11.82
N ILE A 97 -12.19 -10.73 11.82
CA ILE A 97 -10.84 -10.85 12.37
C ILE A 97 -10.77 -10.02 13.65
N PRO A 98 -10.54 -10.65 14.82
CA PRO A 98 -10.35 -9.91 16.06
C PRO A 98 -9.21 -8.90 15.94
N GLU A 99 -9.39 -7.72 16.54
CA GLU A 99 -8.38 -6.65 16.60
C GLU A 99 -8.00 -6.04 15.23
N SER A 100 -8.82 -6.22 14.19
CA SER A 100 -8.60 -5.59 12.89
C SER A 100 -8.53 -4.06 13.01
N LEU A 101 -7.53 -3.41 12.39
CA LEU A 101 -7.41 -1.95 12.45
C LEU A 101 -8.12 -1.32 11.25
N PRO A 102 -9.19 -0.52 11.47
CA PRO A 102 -9.92 0.10 10.36
C PRO A 102 -9.06 1.16 9.66
N VAL A 103 -8.90 1.03 8.35
CA VAL A 103 -8.27 2.04 7.46
C VAL A 103 -9.34 2.91 6.81
N THR A 104 -10.39 2.27 6.30
CA THR A 104 -11.62 2.92 5.82
C THR A 104 -12.83 2.16 6.40
N ASN A 105 -14.04 2.50 5.96
CA ASN A 105 -15.24 1.75 6.32
C ASN A 105 -15.29 0.31 5.77
N LYS A 106 -14.41 -0.05 4.82
CA LYS A 106 -14.38 -1.36 4.18
C LYS A 106 -13.00 -2.01 4.13
N ILE A 107 -11.96 -1.27 4.47
CA ILE A 107 -10.57 -1.72 4.38
C ILE A 107 -10.00 -1.71 5.80
N PHE A 108 -9.37 -2.81 6.18
CA PHE A 108 -8.76 -3.05 7.47
C PHE A 108 -7.32 -3.53 7.26
N GLY A 109 -6.47 -3.36 8.25
CA GLY A 109 -5.09 -3.79 8.18
C GLY A 109 -4.52 -4.33 9.50
N GLU A 110 -3.60 -5.28 9.38
CA GLU A 110 -2.96 -5.99 10.48
C GLU A 110 -1.48 -6.22 10.14
N ALA A 111 -0.68 -6.44 11.18
CA ALA A 111 0.73 -6.75 11.04
C ALA A 111 1.08 -8.01 11.84
N THR A 112 1.93 -8.87 11.28
CA THR A 112 2.56 -9.95 12.03
C THR A 112 4.06 -9.97 11.76
N SER A 113 4.85 -10.29 12.80
CA SER A 113 6.30 -10.39 12.67
C SER A 113 6.66 -11.71 11.98
N MET A 114 7.61 -11.66 11.05
CA MET A 114 8.23 -12.85 10.48
C MET A 114 9.14 -13.48 11.55
N ARG A 115 8.62 -14.45 12.32
CA ARG A 115 9.44 -15.31 13.19
C ARG A 115 9.70 -16.65 12.54
#